data_AF-A0A3D2JT24-F1
#
_entry.id   AF-A0A3D2JT24-F1
#
_cell.length_a   1.000
_cell.length_b   1.000
_cell.length_c   1.000
_cell.angle_alpha   90.00
_cell.angle_beta   90.00
_cell.angle_gamma   90.00
#
_symmetry.space_group_name_H-M   'P 1'
#
loop_
_entity.id
_entity.type
_entity.pdbx_description
1 polymer ?
#
loop_
_entity_poly.entity_id
_entity_poly.type
_entity_poly.pdbx_seq_one_letter_code
_entity_poly.pdbx_strand_id
1 'polypeptide(L)' 'WLRGQGLLMVIDHGEGWLSLYGQNHSLLRGVGDRVSAGDIIAKAGASGGSETSGLYFEIRHRGEPVDPGEWIRR' A
#
# COMPACT_ATOMS: atom_id res chain seq x y z
N TRP A 1 -10.14 -6.77 -1.86
CA TRP A 1 -10.29 -7.03 -0.41
C TRP A 1 -9.59 -8.33 -0.10
N LEU A 2 -8.66 -8.33 0.85
CA LEU A 2 -7.90 -9.51 1.27
C LEU A 2 -8.09 -9.70 2.78
N ARG A 3 -8.42 -10.92 3.22
CA ARG A 3 -8.71 -11.20 4.64
C ARG A 3 -7.50 -10.81 5.51
N GLY A 4 -7.75 -9.99 6.54
CA GLY A 4 -6.71 -9.45 7.44
C GLY A 4 -5.98 -8.21 6.92
N GLN A 5 -6.05 -7.92 5.62
CA GLN A 5 -5.37 -6.79 4.97
C GLN A 5 -6.33 -5.69 4.50
N GLY A 6 -7.64 -5.98 4.47
CA GLY A 6 -8.68 -5.01 4.11
C GLY A 6 -8.62 -4.60 2.63
N LEU A 7 -8.85 -3.32 2.36
CA LEU A 7 -8.64 -2.72 1.05
C LEU A 7 -7.14 -2.46 0.84
N LEU A 8 -6.59 -3.13 -0.17
CA LEU A 8 -5.16 -3.14 -0.50
C LEU A 8 -4.93 -2.43 -1.82
N MET A 9 -4.00 -1.48 -1.82
CA MET A 9 -3.39 -0.89 -3.01
C MET A 9 -1.99 -1.48 -3.17
N VAL A 10 -1.64 -1.90 -4.38
CA VAL A 10 -0.29 -2.35 -4.72
C VAL A 10 0.20 -1.48 -5.88
N ILE A 11 1.35 -0.84 -5.69
CA ILE A 11 2.03 -0.08 -6.74
C ILE A 11 3.24 -0.87 -7.19
N ASP A 12 3.32 -1.11 -8.50
CA ASP A 12 4.50 -1.67 -9.16
C ASP A 12 5.42 -0.53 -9.61
N HIS A 13 6.66 -0.56 -9.13
CA HIS A 13 7.70 0.43 -9.45
C HIS A 13 8.66 -0.05 -10.55
N GLY A 14 8.42 -1.23 -11.11
CA GLY A 14 9.31 -1.90 -12.05
C GLY A 14 10.43 -2.68 -11.34
N GLU A 15 11.19 -3.46 -12.12
CA GLU A 15 12.34 -4.26 -11.63
C GLU A 15 12.00 -5.19 -10.45
N GLY A 16 10.73 -5.57 -10.30
CA GLY A 16 10.25 -6.43 -9.22
C GLY A 16 10.03 -5.72 -7.88
N TRP A 17 10.05 -4.38 -7.85
CA TRP A 17 9.75 -3.59 -6.66
C TRP A 17 8.27 -3.28 -6.54
N LEU A 18 7.69 -3.59 -5.37
CA LEU A 18 6.30 -3.29 -5.05
C LEU A 18 6.21 -2.49 -3.75
N SER A 19 5.27 -1.54 -3.68
CA SER A 19 4.80 -1.00 -2.41
C SER A 19 3.34 -1.34 -2.19
N LEU A 20 3.02 -1.75 -0.97
CA LEU A 20 1.68 -2.19 -0.56
C LEU A 20 1.15 -1.23 0.50
N TYR A 21 -0.11 -0.83 0.33
CA TYR A 21 -0.84 0.05 1.25
C TYR A 21 -2.13 -0.67 1.63
N GLY A 22 -2.21 -1.18 2.85
CA GLY A 22 -3.34 -1.98 3.34
C GLY A 22 -4.21 -1.24 4.35
N GLN A 23 -5.31 -1.89 4.74
CA GLN A 23 -6.29 -1.41 5.72
C GLN A 23 -7.03 -0.12 5.31
N ASN A 24 -6.90 0.32 4.06
CA ASN A 24 -7.48 1.57 3.58
C ASN A 24 -9.00 1.62 3.77
N HIS A 25 -9.54 2.79 4.08
CA HIS A 25 -10.98 3.03 4.04
C HIS A 25 -11.52 3.06 2.60
N SER A 26 -10.74 3.61 1.66
CA SER A 26 -11.12 3.69 0.25
C SER A 26 -9.89 3.71 -0.66
N LEU A 27 -10.05 3.18 -1.88
CA LEU A 27 -9.04 3.26 -2.94
C LEU A 27 -9.45 4.38 -3.92
N LEU A 28 -8.51 5.25 -4.28
CA LEU A 28 -8.75 6.40 -5.17
C LEU A 28 -8.11 6.22 -6.56
N ARG A 29 -7.46 5.08 -6.77
CA ARG A 29 -6.86 4.64 -8.03
C ARG A 29 -7.27 3.20 -8.31
N GLY A 30 -7.33 2.87 -9.59
CA GLY A 30 -7.65 1.54 -10.10
C GLY A 30 -6.43 0.82 -10.65
N VAL A 31 -6.61 -0.48 -10.91
CA VAL A 31 -5.60 -1.29 -11.61
C VAL A 31 -5.36 -0.69 -13.00
N GLY A 32 -4.08 -0.50 -13.35
CA GLY A 32 -3.67 0.07 -14.63
C GLY A 32 -3.50 1.59 -14.62
N ASP A 33 -3.94 2.30 -13.58
CA ASP A 33 -3.68 3.73 -13.45
C ASP A 33 -2.19 4.00 -13.25
N ARG A 34 -1.65 4.96 -14.02
CA ARG A 34 -0.31 5.47 -13.77
C ARG A 34 -0.35 6.45 -12.60
N VAL A 35 0.55 6.27 -11.65
CA VAL A 35 0.69 7.14 -10.46
C VAL A 35 2.09 7.71 -10.40
N SER A 36 2.20 8.91 -9.83
CA SER A 36 3.46 9.62 -9.57
C SER A 36 3.65 9.82 -8.07
N ALA A 37 4.89 10.07 -7.66
CA ALA A 37 5.18 10.44 -6.28
C ALA A 37 4.36 11.68 -5.87
N GLY A 38 3.69 11.61 -4.72
CA GLY A 38 2.79 12.66 -4.21
C GLY A 38 1.32 12.50 -4.60
N ASP A 39 0.98 11.59 -5.52
CA ASP A 39 -0.42 11.31 -5.83
C ASP A 39 -1.16 10.70 -4.65
N ILE A 40 -2.40 11.14 -4.43
CA ILE A 40 -3.28 10.52 -3.44
C ILE A 40 -3.88 9.25 -4.04
N ILE A 41 -3.43 8.10 -3.55
CA ILE A 41 -3.83 6.78 -4.07
C ILE A 41 -4.95 6.11 -3.25
N ALA A 42 -5.07 6.45 -1.97
CA ALA A 42 -6.02 5.84 -1.04
C ALA A 42 -6.25 6.74 0.18
N LYS A 43 -7.28 6.42 0.98
CA LYS A 43 -7.47 6.98 2.32
C LYS A 43 -7.23 5.88 3.35
N ALA A 44 -6.37 6.11 4.34
CA ALA A 44 -6.11 5.19 5.44
C ALA A 44 -7.40 4.89 6.25
N GLY A 45 -7.42 3.77 6.97
CA GLY A 45 -8.61 3.34 7.68
C GLY A 45 -8.39 2.07 8.49
N ALA A 46 -9.46 1.30 8.68
CA ALA A 46 -9.43 0.05 9.43
C ALA A 46 -10.19 -1.08 8.72
N SER A 47 -10.25 -1.08 7.39
CA SER A 47 -11.04 -2.05 6.62
C SER A 47 -10.56 -3.51 6.76
N GLY A 48 -9.37 -3.70 7.34
CA GLY A 48 -8.82 -5.01 7.72
C GLY A 48 -9.39 -5.57 9.03
N GLY A 49 -10.19 -4.80 9.77
CA GLY A 49 -10.78 -5.20 11.05
C GLY A 49 -10.02 -4.72 12.30
N SER A 50 -9.11 -3.75 12.14
CA SER A 50 -8.44 -3.09 13.27
C SER A 50 -9.44 -2.23 14.07
N GLU A 51 -9.25 -2.12 15.40
CA GLU A 51 -10.04 -1.20 16.24
C GLU A 51 -9.69 0.27 15.99
N THR A 52 -8.47 0.53 15.51
CA THR A 52 -7.96 1.87 15.22
C THR A 52 -7.66 2.02 13.74
N SER A 53 -7.88 3.23 13.22
CA SER A 53 -7.50 3.56 11.84
C SER A 53 -5.98 3.70 11.72
N GLY A 54 -5.42 3.11 10.68
CA GLY A 54 -3.99 3.15 10.41
C GLY A 54 -3.67 2.81 8.95
N LEU A 55 -2.38 2.87 8.64
CA LEU A 55 -1.85 2.43 7.35
C LEU A 55 -0.98 1.20 7.59
N TYR A 56 -1.31 0.10 6.93
CA TYR A 56 -0.33 -0.96 6.71
C TYR A 56 0.54 -0.56 5.52
N PHE A 57 1.85 -0.53 5.71
CA PHE A 57 2.81 -0.23 4.65
C PHE A 57 3.87 -1.31 4.59
N GLU A 58 4.13 -1.82 3.38
CA GLU A 58 5.11 -2.85 3.11
C GLU A 58 5.81 -2.56 1.78
N ILE A 59 7.10 -2.86 1.71
CA ILE A 59 7.86 -2.87 0.47
C ILE A 59 8.27 -4.31 0.18
N ARG A 60 8.16 -4.72 -1.07
CA ARG A 60 8.68 -6.01 -1.55
C ARG A 60 9.65 -5.81 -2.69
N HIS A 61 10.67 -6.66 -2.74
CA HIS A 61 11.54 -6.81 -3.88
C HIS A 61 11.56 -8.27 -4.31
N ARG A 62 11.17 -8.54 -5.57
CA ARG A 62 11.08 -9.89 -6.15
C ARG A 62 10.21 -10.84 -5.31
N GLY A 63 9.12 -10.32 -4.76
CA GLY A 63 8.15 -11.07 -3.98
C GLY A 63 8.43 -11.15 -2.48
N GLU A 64 9.65 -10.83 -2.04
CA GLU A 64 10.04 -10.90 -0.63
C GLU A 64 9.86 -9.54 0.07
N PRO A 65 9.30 -9.50 1.30
CA PRO A 65 9.22 -8.29 2.10
C PRO A 65 10.62 -7.82 2.51
N VAL A 66 10.85 -6.50 2.45
CA VAL A 66 12.07 -5.85 2.93
C VAL A 66 11.74 -4.75 3.94
N ASP A 67 12.72 -4.31 4.73
CA ASP A 67 12.52 -3.23 5.70
C ASP A 67 12.18 -1.90 4.99
N PRO A 68 10.98 -1.34 5.19
CA PRO A 68 10.60 -0.08 4.55
C PRO A 68 11.34 1.15 5.12
N GLY A 69 11.99 1.03 6.29
CA GLY A 69 12.70 2.12 6.95
C GLY A 69 13.81 2.73 6.10
N GLU A 70 14.43 1.95 5.21
CA GLU A 70 15.47 2.44 4.29
C GLU A 70 14.92 3.36 3.17
N TRP A 71 13.62 3.28 2.88
CA TRP A 71 12.97 3.96 1.77
C TRP A 71 12.17 5.19 2.21
N ILE A 72 11.80 5.24 3.48
CA ILE A 72 11.05 6.36 4.06
C ILE A 72 12.04 7.48 4.38
N ARG A 73 11.92 8.59 3.65
CA ARG A 73 12.66 9.82 3.89
C ARG A 73 11.70 11.00 4.01
N ARG A 74 12.14 12.03 4.73
CA ARG A 74 11.40 13.28 4.93
C ARG A 74 11.57 14.22 3.74
#